data_AF-A0A354UZV4-F1
#
_entry.id   AF-A0A354UZV4-F1
#
_cell.length_a   1.000
_cell.length_b   1.000
_cell.length_c   1.000
_cell.angle_alpha   90.00
_cell.angle_beta   90.00
_cell.angle_gamma   90.00
#
_symmetry.space_group_name_H-M   'P 1'
#
loop_
_entity.id
_entity.type
_entity.pdbx_description
1 polymer ?
#
loop_
_entity_poly.entity_id
_entity_poly.type
_entity_poly.pdbx_seq_one_letter_code
_entity_poly.pdbx_strand_id
1 'polypeptide(L)'
;ADAILSFQHALKLNPRHFDAAYKAGQLLHQSERFEEALVCFNLCDELEPDHLPTLHMRALTLHKLKRFEEALAGSERALALDPASVDTCNNIGNILRSLARSEEALPWFDRSLELRPNDAMTITSKAVTLVELHRFDEAFAAYRLARVTDPGCTAAEWNLALLEMLAGNFEAGWAGREARWKIPALSFHYPKFSQPMWRGKEPIDGKTILINVDEGLGDTIQFSRYVPMVAARGARVILCVQDALCPLLSELPGVSQCLPLSTSERPAFDTYCPVSSLPLAFGTKLETIPSAT
;
A
#
# COMPACT_ATOMS: atom_id res chain seq x y z
N ALA A 1 -12.03 11.27 -18.90
CA ALA A 1 -11.40 11.72 -20.16
C ALA A 1 -12.02 13.02 -20.65
N ASP A 2 -13.35 13.09 -20.74
CA ASP A 2 -14.07 14.24 -21.33
C ASP A 2 -13.82 15.58 -20.62
N ALA A 3 -13.78 15.59 -19.29
CA ALA A 3 -13.48 16.82 -18.53
C ALA A 3 -12.07 17.37 -18.79
N ILE A 4 -11.07 16.49 -18.96
CA ILE A 4 -9.69 16.91 -19.28
C ILE A 4 -9.66 17.58 -20.66
N LEU A 5 -10.35 16.99 -21.64
CA LEU A 5 -10.45 17.57 -22.98
C LEU A 5 -11.15 18.93 -22.98
N SER A 6 -12.18 19.11 -22.17
CA SER A 6 -12.86 20.40 -22.01
C SER A 6 -11.93 21.49 -21.46
N PHE A 7 -11.14 21.19 -20.41
CA PHE A 7 -10.19 22.16 -19.86
C PHE A 7 -9.01 22.42 -20.80
N GLN A 8 -8.51 21.40 -21.50
CA GLN A 8 -7.50 21.57 -22.54
C GLN A 8 -8.01 22.44 -23.69
N HIS A 9 -9.28 22.31 -24.08
CA HIS A 9 -9.89 23.19 -25.07
C HIS A 9 -10.02 24.63 -24.54
N ALA A 10 -10.42 24.82 -23.28
CA ALA A 10 -10.45 26.13 -22.65
C ALA A 10 -9.05 26.78 -22.65
N LEU A 11 -7.99 26.01 -22.39
CA LEU A 11 -6.60 26.48 -22.46
C LEU A 11 -6.13 26.77 -23.90
N LYS A 12 -6.70 26.13 -24.92
CA LYS A 12 -6.44 26.51 -26.33
C LYS A 12 -7.06 27.86 -26.68
N LEU A 13 -8.26 28.14 -26.17
CA LEU A 13 -8.96 29.41 -26.39
C LEU A 13 -8.38 30.55 -25.57
N ASN A 14 -7.97 30.26 -24.33
CA ASN A 14 -7.29 31.19 -23.43
C ASN A 14 -6.12 30.48 -22.72
N PRO A 15 -4.88 30.58 -23.27
CA PRO A 15 -3.70 29.93 -22.70
C PRO A 15 -3.31 30.38 -21.29
N ARG A 16 -3.86 31.51 -20.81
CA ARG A 16 -3.57 32.07 -19.49
C ARG A 16 -4.76 31.98 -18.54
N HIS A 17 -5.63 30.98 -18.72
CA HIS A 17 -6.79 30.77 -17.84
C HIS A 17 -6.42 29.93 -16.61
N PHE A 18 -6.33 30.58 -15.45
CA PHE A 18 -5.93 29.93 -14.19
C PHE A 18 -6.83 28.74 -13.81
N ASP A 19 -8.15 28.93 -13.67
CA ASP A 19 -9.03 27.83 -13.21
C ASP A 19 -9.04 26.61 -14.14
N ALA A 20 -8.96 26.84 -15.46
CA ALA A 20 -8.87 25.77 -16.44
C ALA A 20 -7.55 24.99 -16.29
N ALA A 21 -6.43 25.70 -16.10
CA ALA A 21 -5.14 25.09 -15.82
C ALA A 21 -5.16 24.30 -14.50
N TYR A 22 -5.67 24.89 -13.42
CA TYR A 22 -5.71 24.25 -12.11
C TYR A 22 -6.55 22.97 -12.12
N LYS A 23 -7.77 23.02 -12.69
CA LYS A 23 -8.65 21.85 -12.81
C LYS A 23 -8.09 20.79 -13.76
N ALA A 24 -7.49 21.19 -14.88
CA ALA A 24 -6.79 20.24 -15.75
C ALA A 24 -5.66 19.54 -15.00
N GLY A 25 -4.82 20.29 -14.27
CA GLY A 25 -3.72 19.75 -13.46
C GLY A 25 -4.20 18.74 -12.42
N GLN A 26 -5.28 19.04 -11.69
CA GLN A 26 -5.86 18.12 -10.71
C GLN A 26 -6.33 16.80 -11.36
N LEU A 27 -7.06 16.87 -12.47
CA LEU A 27 -7.57 15.69 -13.16
C LEU A 27 -6.45 14.86 -13.81
N LEU A 28 -5.42 15.53 -14.36
CA LEU A 28 -4.24 14.88 -14.91
C LEU A 28 -3.45 14.15 -13.80
N HIS A 29 -3.28 14.78 -12.63
CA HIS A 29 -2.67 14.16 -11.47
C HIS A 29 -3.43 12.90 -11.02
N GLN A 30 -4.76 12.99 -10.92
CA GLN A 30 -5.62 11.84 -10.57
C GLN A 30 -5.55 10.72 -11.61
N SER A 31 -5.29 11.06 -12.87
CA SER A 31 -5.11 10.10 -13.97
C SER A 31 -3.65 9.63 -14.12
N GLU A 32 -2.79 9.91 -13.14
CA GLU A 32 -1.36 9.58 -13.11
C GLU A 32 -0.53 10.16 -14.28
N ARG A 33 -1.07 11.18 -14.97
CA ARG A 33 -0.39 11.92 -16.05
C ARG A 33 0.41 13.07 -15.46
N PHE A 34 1.39 12.72 -14.62
CA PHE A 34 2.05 13.67 -13.72
C PHE A 34 2.86 14.75 -14.45
N GLU A 35 3.52 14.45 -15.56
CA GLU A 35 4.26 15.47 -16.33
C GLU A 35 3.32 16.54 -16.92
N GLU A 36 2.17 16.13 -17.48
CA GLU A 36 1.18 17.08 -18.00
C GLU A 36 0.51 17.86 -16.87
N ALA A 37 0.25 17.22 -15.73
CA ALA A 37 -0.26 17.90 -14.55
C ALA A 37 0.72 18.98 -14.06
N LEU A 38 2.02 18.67 -14.07
CA LEU A 38 3.06 19.62 -13.67
C LEU A 38 3.10 20.84 -14.59
N VAL A 39 2.95 20.66 -15.92
CA VAL A 39 2.85 21.79 -16.86
C VAL A 39 1.69 22.71 -16.48
N CYS A 40 0.52 22.14 -16.16
CA CYS A 40 -0.63 22.93 -15.72
C CYS A 40 -0.37 23.66 -14.40
N PHE A 41 0.26 23.03 -13.42
CA PHE A 41 0.57 23.66 -12.13
C PHE A 41 1.69 24.70 -12.22
N ASN A 42 2.64 24.55 -13.13
CA ASN A 42 3.64 25.57 -13.43
C ASN A 42 2.98 26.82 -14.00
N LEU A 43 2.07 26.65 -14.97
CA LEU A 43 1.28 27.76 -15.49
C LEU A 43 0.45 28.44 -14.38
N CYS A 44 -0.14 27.67 -13.46
CA CYS A 44 -0.86 28.25 -12.33
C CYS A 44 0.05 29.11 -11.44
N ASP A 45 1.28 28.66 -11.14
CA ASP A 45 2.25 29.41 -10.33
C ASP A 45 2.79 30.65 -11.06
N GLU A 46 2.87 30.61 -12.40
CA GLU A 46 3.22 31.79 -13.22
C GLU A 46 2.12 32.85 -13.23
N LEU A 47 0.85 32.43 -13.27
CA LEU A 47 -0.31 33.32 -13.31
C LEU A 47 -0.62 33.92 -11.95
N GLU A 48 -0.59 33.09 -10.91
CA GLU A 48 -0.85 33.47 -9.52
C GLU A 48 0.25 32.88 -8.63
N PRO A 49 1.38 33.59 -8.51
CA PRO A 49 2.40 33.25 -7.54
C PRO A 49 1.79 33.20 -6.12
N ASP A 50 2.30 32.29 -5.29
CA ASP A 50 1.94 32.17 -3.87
C ASP A 50 0.51 31.64 -3.61
N HIS A 51 -0.18 31.15 -4.64
CA HIS A 51 -1.43 30.41 -4.45
C HIS A 51 -1.16 29.06 -3.77
N LEU A 52 -1.39 28.99 -2.46
CA LEU A 52 -1.11 27.82 -1.60
C LEU A 52 -1.65 26.48 -2.16
N PRO A 53 -2.91 26.37 -2.63
CA PRO A 53 -3.40 25.12 -3.23
C PRO A 53 -2.64 24.69 -4.48
N THR A 54 -2.12 25.64 -5.27
CA THR A 54 -1.27 25.34 -6.43
C THR A 54 0.08 24.81 -5.97
N LEU A 55 0.74 25.48 -5.01
CA LEU A 55 2.03 25.04 -4.47
C LEU A 55 1.92 23.62 -3.89
N HIS A 56 0.86 23.34 -3.13
CA HIS A 56 0.58 22.02 -2.58
C HIS A 56 0.45 20.95 -3.67
N MET A 57 -0.45 21.15 -4.65
CA MET A 57 -0.65 20.18 -5.73
C MET A 57 0.58 20.00 -6.61
N ARG A 58 1.37 21.07 -6.82
CA ARG A 58 2.62 21.01 -7.56
C ARG A 58 3.66 20.18 -6.81
N ALA A 59 3.83 20.40 -5.51
CA ALA A 59 4.75 19.61 -4.67
C ALA A 59 4.37 18.12 -4.66
N LEU A 60 3.08 17.79 -4.52
CA LEU A 60 2.60 16.41 -4.61
C LEU A 60 2.89 15.78 -5.98
N THR A 61 2.70 16.54 -7.06
CA THR A 61 2.98 16.08 -8.43
C THR A 61 4.47 15.85 -8.66
N LEU A 62 5.32 16.79 -8.21
CA LEU A 62 6.79 16.66 -8.24
C LEU A 62 7.26 15.44 -7.43
N HIS A 63 6.65 15.19 -6.27
CA HIS A 63 6.93 14.00 -5.48
C HIS A 63 6.58 12.72 -6.23
N LYS A 64 5.45 12.67 -6.95
CA LYS A 64 5.10 11.50 -7.80
C LYS A 64 6.07 11.31 -8.96
N LEU A 65 6.63 12.40 -9.50
CA LEU A 65 7.69 12.40 -10.51
C LEU A 65 9.09 12.13 -9.93
N LYS A 66 9.22 11.91 -8.62
CA LYS A 66 10.51 11.74 -7.91
C LYS A 66 11.45 12.95 -8.03
N ARG A 67 10.92 14.14 -8.33
CA ARG A 67 11.63 15.42 -8.37
C ARG A 67 11.61 16.06 -6.99
N PHE A 68 12.20 15.37 -6.02
CA PHE A 68 12.01 15.64 -4.60
C PHE A 68 12.57 16.99 -4.15
N GLU A 69 13.73 17.42 -4.66
CA GLU A 69 14.30 18.73 -4.30
C GLU A 69 13.43 19.90 -4.76
N GLU A 70 12.84 19.81 -5.95
CA GLU A 70 11.90 20.83 -6.43
C GLU A 70 10.58 20.82 -5.64
N ALA A 71 10.13 19.64 -5.22
CA ALA A 71 8.97 19.51 -4.33
C ALA A 71 9.25 20.14 -2.97
N LEU A 72 10.46 19.96 -2.44
CA LEU A 72 10.90 20.54 -1.16
C LEU A 72 10.90 22.06 -1.23
N ALA A 73 11.56 22.64 -2.23
CA ALA A 73 11.60 24.09 -2.44
C ALA A 73 10.19 24.70 -2.57
N GLY A 74 9.28 24.03 -3.30
CA GLY A 74 7.89 24.45 -3.39
C GLY A 74 7.13 24.39 -2.05
N SER A 75 7.41 23.37 -1.24
CA SER A 75 6.79 23.20 0.08
C SER A 75 7.36 24.18 1.12
N GLU A 76 8.64 24.51 1.05
CA GLU A 76 9.27 25.55 1.89
C GLU A 76 8.70 26.94 1.58
N ARG A 77 8.47 27.25 0.29
CA ARG A 77 7.74 28.47 -0.10
C ARG A 77 6.32 28.47 0.45
N ALA A 78 5.60 27.36 0.36
CA ALA A 78 4.25 27.25 0.94
C ALA A 78 4.27 27.43 2.48
N LEU A 79 5.30 26.94 3.16
CA LEU A 79 5.47 27.10 4.61
C LEU A 79 5.75 28.55 4.99
N ALA A 80 6.52 29.29 4.18
CA ALA A 80 6.77 30.71 4.42
C ALA A 80 5.48 31.55 4.34
N LEU A 81 4.54 31.13 3.50
CA LEU A 81 3.22 31.77 3.33
C LEU A 81 2.24 31.37 4.44
N ASP A 82 2.27 30.10 4.87
CA ASP A 82 1.47 29.59 6.00
C ASP A 82 2.32 28.72 6.95
N PRO A 83 2.96 29.33 7.97
CA PRO A 83 3.80 28.62 8.93
C PRO A 83 3.04 27.66 9.86
N ALA A 84 1.70 27.75 9.91
CA ALA A 84 0.84 26.92 10.75
C ALA A 84 0.11 25.82 9.96
N SER A 85 0.49 25.62 8.68
CA SER A 85 -0.08 24.56 7.86
C SER A 85 0.43 23.17 8.28
N VAL A 86 -0.48 22.39 8.87
CA VAL A 86 -0.29 20.97 9.20
C VAL A 86 0.09 20.17 7.94
N ASP A 87 -0.62 20.41 6.84
CA ASP A 87 -0.44 19.66 5.60
C ASP A 87 0.91 19.98 4.93
N THR A 88 1.39 21.23 5.04
CA THR A 88 2.71 21.61 4.55
C THR A 88 3.82 20.96 5.38
N CYS A 89 3.70 20.95 6.73
CA CYS A 89 4.66 20.26 7.59
C CYS A 89 4.74 18.76 7.25
N ASN A 90 3.60 18.11 7.08
CA ASN A 90 3.54 16.70 6.65
C ASN A 90 4.19 16.46 5.30
N ASN A 91 3.93 17.32 4.32
CA ASN A 91 4.52 17.20 3.00
C ASN A 91 6.04 17.33 3.04
N ILE A 92 6.58 18.30 3.78
CA ILE A 92 8.03 18.47 3.95
C ILE A 92 8.64 17.21 4.58
N GLY A 93 8.05 16.69 5.67
CA GLY A 93 8.51 15.46 6.30
C GLY A 93 8.51 14.27 5.34
N ASN A 94 7.46 14.08 4.54
CA ASN A 94 7.38 13.01 3.55
C ASN A 94 8.39 13.16 2.41
N ILE A 95 8.65 14.39 1.95
CA ILE A 95 9.63 14.70 0.90
C ILE A 95 11.05 14.42 1.42
N LEU A 96 11.39 14.87 2.63
CA LEU A 96 12.68 14.60 3.27
C LEU A 96 12.91 13.11 3.46
N ARG A 97 11.88 12.35 3.85
CA ARG A 97 11.93 10.89 3.91
C ARG A 97 12.27 10.28 2.54
N SER A 98 11.62 10.76 1.47
CA SER A 98 11.90 10.29 0.10
C SER A 98 13.29 10.67 -0.42
N LEU A 99 13.90 11.72 0.16
CA LEU A 99 15.31 12.11 -0.05
C LEU A 99 16.30 11.31 0.81
N ALA A 100 15.84 10.31 1.56
CA ALA A 100 16.63 9.58 2.56
C ALA A 100 17.20 10.47 3.68
N ARG A 101 16.57 11.63 3.93
CA ARG A 101 16.90 12.57 5.02
C ARG A 101 15.94 12.38 6.20
N SER A 102 15.80 11.13 6.64
CA SER A 102 14.76 10.72 7.62
C SER A 102 14.93 11.35 9.00
N GLU A 103 16.16 11.64 9.44
CA GLU A 103 16.41 12.39 10.69
C GLU A 103 15.85 13.83 10.62
N GLU A 104 16.01 14.50 9.48
CA GLU A 104 15.49 15.86 9.27
C GLU A 104 13.96 15.86 9.12
N ALA A 105 13.35 14.73 8.75
CA ALA A 105 11.91 14.61 8.59
C ALA A 105 11.15 14.59 9.92
N LEU A 106 11.72 14.00 10.99
CA LEU A 106 11.03 13.82 12.27
C LEU A 106 10.53 15.14 12.89
N PRO A 107 11.34 16.22 12.99
CA PRO A 107 10.89 17.50 13.53
C PRO A 107 9.69 18.10 12.78
N TRP A 108 9.54 17.81 11.49
CA TRP A 108 8.39 18.29 10.70
C TRP A 108 7.11 17.54 11.04
N PHE A 109 7.19 16.23 11.26
CA PHE A 109 6.05 15.48 11.76
C PHE A 109 5.71 15.88 13.20
N ASP A 110 6.70 16.16 14.04
CA ASP A 110 6.48 16.65 15.40
C ASP A 110 5.75 17.99 15.40
N ARG A 111 6.21 18.96 14.60
CA ARG A 111 5.54 20.25 14.41
C ARG A 111 4.11 20.09 13.88
N SER A 112 3.89 19.18 12.94
CA SER A 112 2.56 18.86 12.41
C SER A 112 1.63 18.33 13.53
N LEU A 113 2.14 17.46 14.40
CA LEU A 113 1.40 16.92 15.55
C LEU A 113 1.22 17.93 16.68
N GLU A 114 2.12 18.90 16.87
CA GLU A 114 1.89 20.02 17.79
C GLU A 114 0.68 20.86 17.35
N LEU A 115 0.55 21.09 16.05
CA LEU A 115 -0.57 21.81 15.46
C LEU A 115 -1.87 20.98 15.43
N ARG A 116 -1.76 19.66 15.19
CA ARG A 116 -2.88 18.72 15.15
C ARG A 116 -2.50 17.37 15.80
N PRO A 117 -2.66 17.22 17.12
CA PRO A 117 -2.17 16.05 17.86
C PRO A 117 -2.78 14.70 17.46
N ASN A 118 -4.02 14.71 16.95
CA ASN A 118 -4.79 13.50 16.66
C ASN A 118 -4.88 13.22 15.15
N ASP A 119 -3.84 13.56 14.38
CA ASP A 119 -3.78 13.21 12.96
C ASP A 119 -3.13 11.84 12.74
N ALA A 120 -3.96 10.81 12.58
CA ALA A 120 -3.50 9.43 12.39
C ALA A 120 -2.57 9.28 11.18
N MET A 121 -2.74 10.07 10.12
CA MET A 121 -1.87 10.01 8.94
C MET A 121 -0.47 10.52 9.27
N THR A 122 -0.37 11.65 9.98
CA THR A 122 0.93 12.18 10.46
C THR A 122 1.62 11.20 11.40
N ILE A 123 0.88 10.64 12.37
CA ILE A 123 1.43 9.67 13.32
C ILE A 123 1.97 8.44 12.57
N THR A 124 1.24 7.97 11.56
CA THR A 124 1.67 6.85 10.71
C THR A 124 2.93 7.20 9.91
N SER A 125 2.99 8.39 9.31
CA SER A 125 4.19 8.84 8.58
C SER A 125 5.41 8.95 9.49
N LYS A 126 5.24 9.49 10.70
CA LYS A 126 6.29 9.52 11.73
C LYS A 126 6.76 8.11 12.10
N ALA A 127 5.82 7.18 12.31
CA ALA A 127 6.12 5.79 12.63
C ALA A 127 6.94 5.11 11.51
N VAL A 128 6.58 5.31 10.25
CA VAL A 128 7.36 4.82 9.10
C VAL A 128 8.78 5.38 9.11
N THR A 129 8.95 6.68 9.35
CA THR A 129 10.27 7.31 9.47
C THR A 129 11.10 6.72 10.61
N LEU A 130 10.47 6.43 11.75
CA LEU A 130 11.15 5.79 12.88
C LEU A 130 11.61 4.37 12.55
N VAL A 131 10.85 3.61 11.75
CA VAL A 131 11.28 2.29 11.25
C VAL A 131 12.52 2.42 10.37
N GLU A 132 12.55 3.39 9.44
CA GLU A 132 13.71 3.64 8.57
C GLU A 132 14.98 4.02 9.35
N LEU A 133 14.80 4.70 10.49
CA LEU A 133 15.88 5.06 11.41
C LEU A 133 16.21 3.95 12.41
N HIS A 134 15.62 2.76 12.28
CA HIS A 134 15.79 1.63 13.21
C HIS A 134 15.37 1.93 14.67
N ARG A 135 14.54 2.95 14.90
CA ARG A 135 13.98 3.32 16.22
C ARG A 135 12.68 2.55 16.49
N PHE A 136 12.79 1.22 16.55
CA PHE A 136 11.63 0.31 16.52
C PHE A 136 10.66 0.47 17.69
N ASP A 137 11.15 0.69 18.91
CA ASP A 137 10.26 0.88 20.08
C ASP A 137 9.36 2.10 19.94
N GLU A 138 9.92 3.20 19.43
CA GLU A 138 9.17 4.43 19.17
C GLU A 138 8.21 4.25 17.99
N ALA A 139 8.61 3.52 16.94
CA ALA A 139 7.74 3.18 15.83
C ALA A 139 6.52 2.36 16.29
N PHE A 140 6.73 1.35 17.16
CA PHE A 140 5.64 0.57 17.76
C PHE A 140 4.67 1.46 18.55
N ALA A 141 5.21 2.36 19.40
CA ALA A 141 4.39 3.29 20.16
C ALA A 141 3.56 4.19 19.23
N ALA A 142 4.17 4.73 18.17
CA ALA A 142 3.50 5.59 17.20
C ALA A 142 2.42 4.83 16.41
N TYR A 143 2.68 3.62 15.91
CA TYR A 143 1.64 2.84 15.22
C TYR A 143 0.48 2.45 16.14
N ARG A 144 0.76 2.10 17.40
CA ARG A 144 -0.29 1.81 18.39
C ARG A 144 -1.14 3.04 18.66
N LEU A 145 -0.51 4.22 18.75
CA LEU A 145 -1.23 5.48 18.87
C LEU A 145 -2.08 5.75 17.61
N ALA A 146 -1.52 5.61 16.40
CA ALA A 146 -2.28 5.81 15.16
C ALA A 146 -3.53 4.92 15.09
N ARG A 147 -3.42 3.64 15.49
CA ARG A 147 -4.54 2.70 15.56
C ARG A 147 -5.61 3.09 16.59
N VAL A 148 -5.22 3.71 17.70
CA VAL A 148 -6.17 4.21 18.71
C VAL A 148 -6.85 5.49 18.23
N THR A 149 -6.08 6.39 17.60
CA THR A 149 -6.56 7.67 17.05
C THR A 149 -7.55 7.45 15.90
N ASP A 150 -7.25 6.52 15.00
CA ASP A 150 -8.14 6.11 13.92
C ASP A 150 -8.05 4.59 13.69
N PRO A 151 -9.01 3.82 14.24
CA PRO A 151 -9.10 2.37 13.99
C PRO A 151 -9.33 2.02 12.50
N GLY A 152 -9.77 2.98 11.68
CA GLY A 152 -9.93 2.86 10.23
C GLY A 152 -8.65 3.08 9.45
N CYS A 153 -7.54 3.48 10.09
CA CYS A 153 -6.26 3.71 9.44
C CYS A 153 -5.58 2.39 9.05
N THR A 154 -6.02 1.82 7.93
CA THR A 154 -5.53 0.52 7.42
C THR A 154 -4.04 0.54 7.08
N ALA A 155 -3.49 1.69 6.72
CA ALA A 155 -2.05 1.86 6.49
C ALA A 155 -1.23 1.68 7.77
N ALA A 156 -1.71 2.20 8.90
CA ALA A 156 -1.08 1.99 10.21
C ALA A 156 -1.17 0.53 10.64
N GLU A 157 -2.33 -0.10 10.45
CA GLU A 157 -2.56 -1.53 10.76
C GLU A 157 -1.60 -2.43 9.95
N TRP A 158 -1.50 -2.19 8.63
CA TRP A 158 -0.60 -2.91 7.74
C TRP A 158 0.87 -2.72 8.13
N ASN A 159 1.32 -1.48 8.33
CA ASN A 159 2.73 -1.23 8.65
C ASN A 159 3.12 -1.75 10.03
N LEU A 160 2.21 -1.67 11.02
CA LEU A 160 2.41 -2.30 12.32
C LEU A 160 2.57 -3.81 12.16
N ALA A 161 1.74 -4.45 11.35
CA ALA A 161 1.85 -5.89 11.10
C ALA A 161 3.22 -6.30 10.53
N LEU A 162 3.74 -5.51 9.59
CA LEU A 162 5.08 -5.74 9.04
C LEU A 162 6.18 -5.55 10.09
N LEU A 163 6.04 -4.54 10.96
CA LEU A 163 6.98 -4.32 12.06
C LEU A 163 6.92 -5.44 13.12
N GLU A 164 5.73 -5.93 13.46
CA GLU A 164 5.54 -7.10 14.34
C GLU A 164 6.23 -8.35 13.75
N MET A 165 6.11 -8.57 12.43
CA MET A 165 6.83 -9.67 11.76
C MET A 165 8.35 -9.51 11.84
N LEU A 166 8.86 -8.29 11.58
CA LEU A 166 10.29 -7.99 11.68
C LEU A 166 10.82 -8.24 13.10
N ALA A 167 10.02 -7.92 14.12
CA ALA A 167 10.36 -8.16 15.53
C ALA A 167 10.17 -9.62 15.98
N GLY A 168 9.70 -10.52 15.11
CA GLY A 168 9.48 -11.93 15.43
C GLY A 168 8.11 -12.23 16.09
N ASN A 169 7.24 -11.23 16.24
CA ASN A 169 5.88 -11.39 16.76
C ASN A 169 4.93 -11.87 15.64
N PHE A 170 5.19 -13.06 15.11
CA PHE A 170 4.47 -13.62 13.96
C PHE A 170 2.96 -13.72 14.17
N GLU A 171 2.49 -14.01 15.37
CA GLU A 171 1.06 -14.11 15.66
C GLU A 171 0.33 -12.79 15.38
N ALA A 172 0.84 -11.67 15.90
CA ALA A 172 0.31 -10.34 15.65
C ALA A 172 0.52 -9.91 14.19
N GLY A 173 1.71 -10.20 13.65
CA GLY A 173 2.08 -9.85 12.28
C GLY A 173 1.19 -10.50 11.22
N TRP A 174 0.96 -11.81 11.30
CA TRP A 174 0.09 -12.52 10.37
C TRP A 174 -1.36 -12.06 10.46
N ALA A 175 -1.86 -11.81 11.68
CA ALA A 175 -3.22 -11.31 11.87
C ALA A 175 -3.40 -9.91 11.25
N GLY A 176 -2.45 -9.00 11.50
CA GLY A 176 -2.50 -7.63 10.99
C GLY A 176 -2.31 -7.53 9.47
N ARG A 177 -1.56 -8.45 8.84
CA ARG A 177 -1.39 -8.48 7.37
C ARG A 177 -2.71 -8.69 6.60
N GLU A 178 -3.77 -9.13 7.25
CA GLU A 178 -5.08 -9.22 6.63
C GLU A 178 -5.72 -7.84 6.37
N ALA A 179 -5.18 -6.77 6.96
CA ALA A 179 -5.57 -5.39 6.62
C ALA A 179 -5.38 -5.06 5.14
N ARG A 180 -4.51 -5.80 4.41
CA ARG A 180 -4.28 -5.62 2.96
C ARG A 180 -5.55 -5.70 2.12
N TRP A 181 -6.55 -6.49 2.55
CA TRP A 181 -7.82 -6.61 1.86
C TRP A 181 -8.65 -5.32 1.84
N LYS A 182 -8.33 -4.37 2.74
CA LYS A 182 -8.94 -3.04 2.80
C LYS A 182 -8.10 -1.98 2.08
N ILE A 183 -6.94 -2.34 1.53
CA ILE A 183 -6.01 -1.41 0.87
C ILE A 183 -6.05 -1.71 -0.64
N PRO A 184 -6.73 -0.88 -1.46
CA PRO A 184 -6.92 -1.17 -2.88
C PRO A 184 -5.62 -1.43 -3.63
N ALA A 185 -4.55 -0.67 -3.34
CA ALA A 185 -3.25 -0.85 -3.97
C ALA A 185 -2.63 -2.24 -3.75
N LEU A 186 -2.99 -2.92 -2.64
CA LEU A 186 -2.48 -4.25 -2.31
C LEU A 186 -3.42 -5.38 -2.75
N SER A 187 -4.70 -5.09 -2.98
CA SER A 187 -5.70 -6.13 -3.28
C SER A 187 -6.29 -6.06 -4.70
N PHE A 188 -5.98 -5.02 -5.48
CA PHE A 188 -6.65 -4.75 -6.77
C PHE A 188 -6.54 -5.91 -7.77
N HIS A 189 -5.39 -6.57 -7.85
CA HIS A 189 -5.14 -7.65 -8.79
C HIS A 189 -5.62 -9.03 -8.31
N TYR A 190 -6.08 -9.13 -7.06
CA TYR A 190 -6.52 -10.41 -6.51
C TYR A 190 -7.95 -10.73 -6.99
N PRO A 191 -8.21 -11.96 -7.49
CA PRO A 191 -9.54 -12.30 -8.00
C PRO A 191 -10.62 -12.27 -6.90
N LYS A 192 -11.83 -11.85 -7.28
CA LYS A 192 -13.00 -11.91 -6.40
C LYS A 192 -13.71 -13.24 -6.57
N PHE A 193 -13.87 -13.97 -5.47
CA PHE A 193 -14.60 -15.24 -5.43
C PHE A 193 -15.89 -15.09 -4.63
N SER A 194 -16.93 -15.85 -5.01
CA SER A 194 -18.20 -15.91 -4.27
C SER A 194 -18.17 -16.92 -3.12
N GLN A 195 -17.28 -17.91 -3.21
CA GLN A 195 -17.03 -18.90 -2.15
C GLN A 195 -16.44 -18.22 -0.91
N PRO A 196 -16.60 -18.78 0.30
CA PRO A 196 -15.99 -18.25 1.51
C PRO A 196 -14.46 -18.35 1.47
N MET A 197 -13.77 -17.36 2.04
CA MET A 197 -12.34 -17.42 2.30
C MET A 197 -12.08 -18.28 3.54
N TRP A 198 -11.27 -19.32 3.41
CA TRP A 198 -10.85 -20.16 4.53
C TRP A 198 -9.72 -19.49 5.32
N ARG A 199 -9.87 -19.40 6.64
CA ARG A 199 -8.89 -18.75 7.54
C ARG A 199 -8.28 -19.70 8.56
N GLY A 200 -8.41 -21.00 8.33
CA GLY A 200 -7.80 -22.05 9.15
C GLY A 200 -8.69 -22.63 10.26
N LYS A 201 -9.83 -22.02 10.58
CA LYS A 201 -10.71 -22.45 11.69
C LYS A 201 -11.79 -23.41 11.24
N GLU A 202 -12.32 -23.22 10.03
CA GLU A 202 -13.42 -24.02 9.51
C GLU A 202 -12.92 -25.39 9.05
N PRO A 203 -13.71 -26.47 9.26
CA PRO A 203 -13.37 -27.80 8.77
C PRO A 203 -13.38 -27.83 7.23
N ILE A 204 -12.33 -28.45 6.67
CA ILE A 204 -12.13 -28.58 5.21
C ILE A 204 -11.97 -30.03 4.75
N ASP A 205 -12.15 -31.01 5.65
CA ASP A 205 -12.13 -32.42 5.29
C ASP A 205 -13.19 -32.74 4.22
N GLY A 206 -12.78 -33.44 3.16
CA GLY A 206 -13.61 -33.75 2.00
C GLY A 206 -13.95 -32.56 1.08
N LYS A 207 -13.54 -31.33 1.40
CA LYS A 207 -13.78 -30.14 0.57
C LYS A 207 -12.70 -29.95 -0.48
N THR A 208 -13.05 -29.31 -1.59
CA THR A 208 -12.09 -28.76 -2.56
C THR A 208 -11.75 -27.32 -2.18
N ILE A 209 -10.47 -27.03 -1.98
CA ILE A 209 -9.96 -25.68 -1.66
C ILE A 209 -9.12 -25.15 -2.81
N LEU A 210 -9.42 -23.91 -3.24
CA LEU A 210 -8.55 -23.16 -4.15
C LEU A 210 -7.53 -22.36 -3.34
N ILE A 211 -6.25 -22.70 -3.47
CA ILE A 211 -5.15 -21.86 -3.00
C ILE A 211 -4.69 -21.00 -4.17
N ASN A 212 -4.88 -19.68 -4.06
CA ASN A 212 -4.58 -18.74 -5.14
C ASN A 212 -3.44 -17.81 -4.72
N VAL A 213 -2.47 -17.59 -5.60
CA VAL A 213 -1.36 -16.66 -5.31
C VAL A 213 -1.83 -15.21 -5.25
N ASP A 214 -1.26 -14.46 -4.31
CA ASP A 214 -1.50 -13.04 -4.08
C ASP A 214 -0.21 -12.21 -3.99
N GLU A 215 0.95 -12.84 -4.15
CA GLU A 215 2.28 -12.24 -3.98
C GLU A 215 3.21 -12.60 -5.15
N GLY A 216 4.47 -12.17 -5.08
CA GLY A 216 5.50 -12.46 -6.10
C GLY A 216 5.97 -13.93 -6.13
N LEU A 217 6.81 -14.28 -7.12
CA LEU A 217 7.29 -15.66 -7.32
C LEU A 217 7.98 -16.25 -6.08
N GLY A 218 8.83 -15.46 -5.40
CA GLY A 218 9.55 -15.90 -4.21
C GLY A 218 8.61 -16.22 -3.04
N ASP A 219 7.62 -15.35 -2.80
CA ASP A 219 6.61 -15.54 -1.77
C ASP A 219 5.69 -16.72 -2.10
N THR A 220 5.33 -16.92 -3.37
CA THR A 220 4.58 -18.12 -3.80
C THR A 220 5.34 -19.39 -3.38
N ILE A 221 6.62 -19.50 -3.73
CA ILE A 221 7.45 -20.66 -3.35
C ILE A 221 7.51 -20.78 -1.83
N GLN A 222 7.75 -19.66 -1.14
CA GLN A 222 7.87 -19.61 0.31
C GLN A 222 6.60 -20.12 1.01
N PHE A 223 5.41 -19.71 0.56
CA PHE A 223 4.14 -20.06 1.21
C PHE A 223 3.52 -21.35 0.68
N SER A 224 3.93 -21.85 -0.49
CA SER A 224 3.50 -23.16 -0.97
C SER A 224 3.89 -24.30 -0.02
N ARG A 225 4.90 -24.14 0.85
CA ARG A 225 5.24 -25.13 1.91
C ARG A 225 4.09 -25.52 2.84
N TYR A 226 3.04 -24.71 2.91
CA TYR A 226 1.85 -25.00 3.72
C TYR A 226 0.83 -25.89 2.98
N VAL A 227 0.95 -26.06 1.66
CA VAL A 227 0.01 -26.86 0.85
C VAL A 227 -0.11 -28.31 1.33
N PRO A 228 0.99 -29.05 1.64
CA PRO A 228 0.88 -30.38 2.20
C PRO A 228 0.07 -30.42 3.51
N MET A 229 0.19 -29.39 4.34
CA MET A 229 -0.56 -29.29 5.61
C MET A 229 -2.04 -29.04 5.38
N VAL A 230 -2.42 -28.33 4.31
CA VAL A 230 -3.83 -28.16 3.90
C VAL A 230 -4.41 -29.49 3.43
N ALA A 231 -3.67 -30.22 2.59
CA ALA A 231 -4.08 -31.55 2.13
C ALA A 231 -4.20 -32.55 3.30
N ALA A 232 -3.30 -32.48 4.28
CA ALA A 232 -3.35 -33.30 5.50
C ALA A 232 -4.59 -33.05 6.37
N ARG A 233 -5.30 -31.92 6.16
CA ARG A 233 -6.62 -31.66 6.76
C ARG A 233 -7.78 -32.30 5.97
N GLY A 234 -7.49 -33.14 4.98
CA GLY A 234 -8.46 -33.89 4.19
C GLY A 234 -9.03 -33.14 2.98
N ALA A 235 -8.47 -31.97 2.65
CA ALA A 235 -8.94 -31.16 1.54
C ALA A 235 -8.29 -31.56 0.20
N ARG A 236 -9.07 -31.51 -0.88
CA ARG A 236 -8.56 -31.59 -2.25
C ARG A 236 -8.04 -30.21 -2.67
N VAL A 237 -6.73 -30.06 -2.83
CA VAL A 237 -6.11 -28.76 -3.10
C VAL A 237 -5.99 -28.50 -4.60
N ILE A 238 -6.62 -27.42 -5.07
CA ILE A 238 -6.34 -26.79 -6.35
C ILE A 238 -5.38 -25.63 -6.08
N LEU A 239 -4.16 -25.69 -6.62
CA LEU A 239 -3.14 -24.65 -6.47
C LEU A 239 -3.07 -23.82 -7.75
N CYS A 240 -3.46 -22.54 -7.69
CA CYS A 240 -3.38 -21.61 -8.82
C CYS A 240 -2.23 -20.64 -8.63
N VAL A 241 -1.22 -20.73 -9.50
CA VAL A 241 0.10 -20.07 -9.37
C VAL A 241 0.49 -19.38 -10.66
N GLN A 242 1.46 -18.47 -10.58
CA GLN A 242 2.06 -17.88 -11.78
C GLN A 242 2.52 -18.98 -12.74
N ASP A 243 2.29 -18.78 -14.04
CA ASP A 243 2.52 -19.78 -15.08
C ASP A 243 3.91 -20.42 -15.02
N ALA A 244 4.94 -19.60 -14.74
CA ALA A 244 6.33 -20.04 -14.62
C ALA A 244 6.58 -21.03 -13.45
N LEU A 245 5.75 -21.00 -12.40
CA LEU A 245 5.89 -21.88 -11.23
C LEU A 245 4.99 -23.12 -11.32
N CYS A 246 4.06 -23.18 -12.28
CA CYS A 246 3.13 -24.29 -12.40
C CYS A 246 3.84 -25.65 -12.54
N PRO A 247 4.89 -25.82 -13.38
CA PRO A 247 5.60 -27.10 -13.49
C PRO A 247 6.30 -27.52 -12.20
N LEU A 248 6.88 -26.55 -11.48
CA LEU A 248 7.58 -26.81 -10.22
C LEU A 248 6.59 -27.23 -9.13
N LEU A 249 5.49 -26.47 -8.99
CA LEU A 249 4.55 -26.64 -7.89
C LEU A 249 3.49 -27.72 -8.19
N SER A 250 3.40 -28.24 -9.42
CA SER A 250 2.53 -29.38 -9.72
C SER A 250 2.98 -30.69 -9.06
N GLU A 251 4.28 -30.80 -8.75
CA GLU A 251 4.85 -31.98 -8.10
C GLU A 251 4.81 -31.87 -6.57
N LEU A 252 4.35 -30.74 -6.03
CA LEU A 252 4.30 -30.50 -4.59
C LEU A 252 3.30 -31.44 -3.90
N PRO A 253 3.70 -32.18 -2.85
CA PRO A 253 2.81 -33.07 -2.13
C PRO A 253 1.52 -32.37 -1.66
N GLY A 254 0.39 -33.03 -1.85
CA GLY A 254 -0.93 -32.50 -1.49
C GLY A 254 -1.62 -31.67 -2.58
N VAL A 255 -0.89 -31.24 -3.63
CA VAL A 255 -1.51 -30.61 -4.80
C VAL A 255 -2.28 -31.67 -5.59
N SER A 256 -3.60 -31.52 -5.67
CA SER A 256 -4.45 -32.39 -6.50
C SER A 256 -4.52 -31.90 -7.94
N GLN A 257 -4.43 -30.58 -8.14
CA GLN A 257 -4.39 -29.94 -9.45
C GLN A 257 -3.62 -28.63 -9.34
N CYS A 258 -2.65 -28.41 -10.23
CA CYS A 258 -1.92 -27.14 -10.34
C CYS A 258 -2.40 -26.41 -11.60
N LEU A 259 -2.70 -25.12 -11.48
CA LEU A 259 -3.26 -24.30 -12.56
C LEU A 259 -2.41 -23.04 -12.77
N PRO A 260 -2.01 -22.72 -14.01
CA PRO A 260 -1.47 -21.41 -14.35
C PRO A 260 -2.49 -20.28 -14.08
N LEU A 261 -2.02 -19.10 -13.71
CA LEU A 261 -2.87 -17.90 -13.55
C LEU A 261 -3.58 -17.52 -14.86
N SER A 262 -2.96 -17.80 -16.01
CA SER A 262 -3.55 -17.58 -17.33
C SER A 262 -4.74 -18.50 -17.66
N THR A 263 -5.04 -19.49 -16.82
CA THR A 263 -6.16 -20.41 -17.04
C THR A 263 -7.49 -19.65 -17.01
N SER A 264 -8.24 -19.72 -18.11
CA SER A 264 -9.52 -19.03 -18.28
C SER A 264 -10.65 -19.63 -17.45
N GLU A 265 -10.68 -20.95 -17.31
CA GLU A 265 -11.72 -21.67 -16.56
C GLU A 265 -11.13 -22.38 -15.35
N ARG A 266 -11.74 -22.13 -14.18
CA ARG A 266 -11.34 -22.75 -12.93
C ARG A 266 -12.31 -23.88 -12.59
N PRO A 267 -11.83 -25.05 -12.16
CA PRO A 267 -12.69 -26.11 -11.63
C PRO A 267 -13.49 -25.60 -10.44
N ALA A 268 -14.63 -26.23 -10.15
CA ALA A 268 -15.42 -25.91 -8.97
C ALA A 268 -14.62 -26.18 -7.67
N PHE A 269 -14.77 -25.29 -6.69
CA PHE A 269 -14.20 -25.39 -5.36
C PHE A 269 -15.21 -24.88 -4.31
N ASP A 270 -15.06 -25.34 -3.07
CA ASP A 270 -15.98 -25.04 -1.96
C ASP A 270 -15.54 -23.79 -1.18
N THR A 271 -14.23 -23.56 -1.09
CA THR A 271 -13.62 -22.45 -0.35
C THR A 271 -12.28 -22.07 -0.98
N TYR A 272 -11.76 -20.88 -0.67
CA TYR A 272 -10.46 -20.44 -1.20
C TYR A 272 -9.56 -19.88 -0.10
N CYS A 273 -8.26 -19.87 -0.33
CA CYS A 273 -7.28 -19.25 0.56
C CYS A 273 -6.19 -18.55 -0.27
N PRO A 274 -5.92 -17.25 -0.05
CA PRO A 274 -4.72 -16.59 -0.54
C PRO A 274 -3.48 -17.32 -0.02
N VAL A 275 -2.49 -17.60 -0.87
CA VAL A 275 -1.30 -18.37 -0.46
C VAL A 275 -0.58 -17.69 0.71
N SER A 276 -0.50 -16.36 0.72
CA SER A 276 0.17 -15.59 1.78
C SER A 276 -0.64 -15.47 3.09
N SER A 277 -1.88 -15.99 3.13
CA SER A 277 -2.69 -16.13 4.34
C SER A 277 -2.56 -17.52 5.00
N LEU A 278 -1.88 -18.48 4.37
CA LEU A 278 -1.66 -19.81 4.96
C LEU A 278 -0.91 -19.78 6.31
N PRO A 279 0.14 -18.96 6.51
CA PRO A 279 0.77 -18.84 7.82
C PRO A 279 -0.21 -18.44 8.93
N LEU A 280 -1.15 -17.53 8.65
CA LEU A 280 -2.21 -17.17 9.59
C LEU A 280 -3.13 -18.36 9.87
N ALA A 281 -3.56 -19.08 8.82
CA ALA A 281 -4.45 -20.24 8.92
C ALA A 281 -3.86 -21.42 9.72
N PHE A 282 -2.53 -21.46 9.86
CA PHE A 282 -1.81 -22.44 10.67
C PHE A 282 -1.27 -21.87 11.99
N GLY A 283 -1.51 -20.59 12.29
CA GLY A 283 -1.02 -19.95 13.51
C GLY A 283 0.50 -19.96 13.61
N THR A 284 1.19 -19.75 12.48
CA THR A 284 2.64 -19.90 12.39
C THR A 284 3.38 -19.00 13.36
N LYS A 285 4.25 -19.59 14.16
CA LYS A 285 5.27 -18.95 14.98
C LYS A 285 6.66 -19.22 14.41
N LEU A 286 7.69 -18.58 14.95
CA LEU A 286 9.08 -18.75 14.49
C LEU A 286 9.50 -20.22 14.48
N GLU A 287 9.13 -20.95 15.53
CA GLU A 287 9.45 -22.36 15.76
C GLU A 287 8.57 -23.33 14.97
N THR A 288 7.47 -22.87 14.37
CA THR A 288 6.51 -23.72 13.64
C THR A 288 6.48 -23.44 12.14
N ILE A 289 7.45 -22.69 11.61
CA ILE A 289 7.59 -22.50 10.17
C ILE A 289 7.85 -23.87 9.53
N PRO A 290 7.03 -24.33 8.56
CA PRO A 290 7.22 -25.63 7.96
C PRO A 290 8.60 -25.72 7.30
N SER A 291 9.37 -26.73 7.67
CA SER A 291 10.75 -26.92 7.20
C SER A 291 10.89 -28.02 6.15
N ALA A 292 9.83 -28.83 5.95
CA ALA A 292 9.83 -29.91 4.97
C ALA A 292 9.62 -29.34 3.56
N THR A 293 10.61 -29.55 2.70
CA THR A 293 10.51 -29.45 1.23
C THR A 293 10.04 -30.78 0.67
#